data_AF-A0A968TKZ1-F1
#
_entry.id   AF-A0A968TKZ1-F1
#
_cell.length_a   1.000
_cell.length_b   1.000
_cell.length_c   1.000
_cell.angle_alpha   90.00
_cell.angle_beta   90.00
_cell.angle_gamma   90.00
#
_symmetry.space_group_name_H-M   'P 1'
#
loop_
_entity.id
_entity.type
_entity.pdbx_description
1 polymer ?
#
loop_
_entity_poly.entity_id
_entity_poly.type
_entity_poly.pdbx_seq_one_letter_code
_entity_poly.pdbx_strand_id
1 'polypeptide(L)'
;MNNEDLMQARLKEIMQMGEISAAKLQELLHRQHYDFAHKLIQHLVEKQFSDLIASCINGSIQDWISQIWSKNAGDNSLCYYSLAVQPVCQFVKMSDELGLIYFTMPAPRTTGEALYTAIAFLMDENQPSDWLRRYFTLELGAYSIPSSSPLLDITREDEDPPVGWTFAEWENFSHINRGKFKHEPTLKNFLSAIVTEVKDDWLLL
;
A
#
# COMPACT_ATOMS: atom_id res chain seq x y z
N MET A 1 -4.66 -28.80 -4.82
CA MET A 1 -3.64 -27.81 -5.21
C MET A 1 -4.06 -26.50 -4.56
N ASN A 2 -3.24 -25.91 -3.69
CA ASN A 2 -3.63 -24.65 -3.05
C ASN A 2 -3.51 -23.48 -4.07
N ASN A 3 -4.03 -22.30 -3.74
CA ASN A 3 -3.97 -21.15 -4.65
C ASN A 3 -2.53 -20.73 -4.98
N GLU A 4 -1.58 -20.87 -4.05
CA GLU A 4 -0.16 -20.54 -4.29
C GLU A 4 0.50 -21.49 -5.30
N ASP A 5 0.25 -22.80 -5.20
CA ASP A 5 0.76 -23.81 -6.14
C ASP A 5 0.24 -23.56 -7.55
N LEU A 6 -1.05 -23.20 -7.67
CA LEU A 6 -1.67 -22.84 -8.94
C LEU A 6 -1.05 -21.57 -9.53
N MET A 7 -0.77 -20.56 -8.70
CA MET A 7 -0.14 -19.32 -9.14
C MET A 7 1.32 -19.52 -9.55
N GLN A 8 2.09 -20.32 -8.81
CA GLN A 8 3.46 -20.67 -9.18
C GLN A 8 3.51 -21.44 -10.51
N ALA A 9 2.59 -22.38 -10.72
CA ALA A 9 2.47 -23.12 -11.97
C ALA A 9 2.14 -22.19 -13.15
N ARG A 10 1.20 -21.25 -12.97
CA ARG A 10 0.83 -20.24 -13.98
C ARG A 10 1.97 -19.27 -14.29
N LEU A 11 2.71 -18.79 -13.28
CA LEU A 11 3.91 -17.98 -13.47
C LEU A 11 4.95 -18.70 -14.32
N LYS A 12 5.18 -19.99 -14.02
CA LYS A 12 6.11 -20.83 -14.77
C LYS A 12 5.66 -21.04 -16.22
N GLU A 13 4.36 -21.20 -16.45
CA GLU A 13 3.76 -21.31 -17.78
C GLU A 13 3.95 -20.01 -18.60
N ILE A 14 3.67 -18.84 -18.01
CA ILE A 14 3.88 -17.52 -18.65
C ILE A 14 5.35 -17.29 -19.01
N MET A 15 6.27 -17.64 -18.10
CA MET A 15 7.72 -17.55 -18.36
C MET A 15 8.18 -18.52 -19.46
N GLN A 16 7.50 -19.66 -19.63
CA GLN A 16 7.82 -20.68 -20.63
C GLN A 16 7.18 -20.44 -22.00
N MET A 17 6.05 -19.73 -22.08
CA MET A 17 5.35 -19.42 -23.34
C MET A 17 6.05 -18.38 -24.23
N GLY A 18 7.13 -17.76 -23.74
CA GLY A 18 8.02 -16.91 -24.55
C GLY A 18 7.54 -15.45 -24.65
N GLU A 19 8.39 -14.54 -24.15
CA GLU A 19 8.63 -13.13 -24.58
C GLU A 19 8.91 -12.14 -23.43
N ILE A 20 8.79 -12.55 -22.16
CA ILE A 20 9.12 -11.67 -21.02
C ILE A 20 10.14 -12.35 -20.12
N SER A 21 11.31 -11.72 -19.95
CA SER A 21 12.32 -12.19 -18.99
C SER A 21 11.79 -12.07 -17.56
N ALA A 22 12.29 -12.90 -16.63
CA ALA A 22 11.93 -12.80 -15.21
C ALA A 22 12.14 -11.39 -14.63
N ALA A 23 13.21 -10.72 -15.06
CA ALA A 23 13.50 -9.33 -14.69
C ALA A 23 12.44 -8.36 -15.21
N LYS A 24 12.00 -8.52 -16.47
CA LYS A 24 10.97 -7.65 -17.05
C LYS A 24 9.60 -7.86 -16.41
N LEU A 25 9.28 -9.11 -16.08
CA LEU A 25 8.09 -9.47 -15.32
C LEU A 25 8.10 -8.78 -13.95
N GLN A 26 9.21 -8.88 -13.22
CA GLN A 26 9.37 -8.25 -11.91
C GLN A 26 9.22 -6.72 -11.98
N GLU A 27 9.84 -6.07 -12.97
CA GLU A 27 9.73 -4.63 -13.19
C GLU A 27 8.28 -4.18 -13.45
N LEU A 28 7.54 -4.91 -14.29
CA LEU A 28 6.16 -4.57 -14.62
C LEU A 28 5.23 -4.75 -13.42
N LEU A 29 5.41 -5.85 -12.68
CA LEU A 29 4.65 -6.11 -11.47
C LEU A 29 4.97 -5.10 -10.36
N HIS A 30 6.24 -4.68 -10.27
CA HIS A 30 6.64 -3.60 -9.37
C HIS A 30 5.97 -2.29 -9.74
N ARG A 31 6.02 -1.92 -11.03
CA ARG A 31 5.39 -0.70 -11.52
C ARG A 31 3.89 -0.69 -11.25
N GLN A 32 3.18 -1.78 -11.54
CA GLN A 32 1.75 -1.90 -11.28
C GLN A 32 1.45 -1.67 -9.79
N HIS A 33 2.24 -2.31 -8.93
CA HIS A 33 2.11 -2.21 -7.48
C HIS A 33 2.37 -0.78 -6.97
N TYR A 34 3.48 -0.20 -7.40
CA TYR A 34 3.90 1.16 -7.05
C TYR A 34 2.89 2.20 -7.55
N ASP A 35 2.48 2.14 -8.82
CA ASP A 35 1.56 3.08 -9.43
C ASP A 35 0.16 3.01 -8.77
N PHE A 36 -0.28 1.83 -8.34
CA PHE A 36 -1.54 1.69 -7.62
C PHE A 36 -1.50 2.42 -6.27
N ALA A 37 -0.54 2.10 -5.39
CA ALA A 37 -0.47 2.73 -4.07
C ALA A 37 -0.17 4.23 -4.18
N HIS A 38 0.87 4.59 -4.93
CA HIS A 38 1.51 5.90 -4.81
C HIS A 38 1.04 6.92 -5.85
N LYS A 39 0.19 6.53 -6.80
CA LYS A 39 -0.41 7.46 -7.77
C LYS A 39 -1.91 7.35 -7.79
N LEU A 40 -2.45 6.16 -7.97
CA LEU A 40 -3.89 5.97 -8.12
C LEU A 40 -4.62 6.23 -6.80
N ILE A 41 -4.30 5.50 -5.73
CA ILE A 41 -5.00 5.69 -4.44
C ILE A 41 -4.84 7.13 -3.97
N GLN A 42 -3.64 7.68 -4.08
CA GLN A 42 -3.41 9.08 -3.80
C GLN A 42 -4.31 10.02 -4.63
N HIS A 43 -4.42 9.82 -5.94
CA HIS A 43 -5.31 10.63 -6.78
C HIS A 43 -6.78 10.51 -6.35
N LEU A 44 -7.22 9.31 -5.99
CA LEU A 44 -8.58 9.08 -5.50
C LEU A 44 -8.83 9.81 -4.18
N VAL A 45 -7.88 9.72 -3.25
CA VAL A 45 -7.92 10.47 -2.00
C VAL A 45 -7.99 11.97 -2.30
N GLU A 46 -7.16 12.49 -3.19
CA GLU A 46 -7.06 13.94 -3.38
C GLU A 46 -8.21 14.54 -4.21
N LYS A 47 -8.77 13.78 -5.16
CA LYS A 47 -9.69 14.31 -6.19
C LYS A 47 -11.06 13.66 -6.21
N GLN A 48 -11.22 12.47 -5.65
CA GLN A 48 -12.44 11.64 -5.80
C GLN A 48 -12.79 10.92 -4.49
N PHE A 49 -12.52 11.55 -3.35
CA PHE A 49 -12.64 10.90 -2.05
C PHE A 49 -14.08 10.48 -1.73
N SER A 50 -15.05 11.35 -2.02
CA SER A 50 -16.47 11.07 -1.79
C SER A 50 -16.95 9.87 -2.62
N ASP A 51 -16.49 9.74 -3.88
CA ASP A 51 -16.79 8.60 -4.75
C ASP A 51 -16.16 7.30 -4.24
N LEU A 52 -14.91 7.38 -3.76
CA LEU A 52 -14.20 6.26 -3.14
C LEU A 52 -14.98 5.71 -1.94
N ILE A 53 -15.44 6.59 -1.03
CA ILE A 53 -16.17 6.14 0.15
C ILE A 53 -17.56 5.62 -0.21
N ALA A 54 -18.29 6.30 -1.10
CA ALA A 54 -19.59 5.83 -1.55
C ALA A 54 -19.51 4.41 -2.13
N SER A 55 -18.45 4.13 -2.90
CA SER A 55 -18.18 2.79 -3.44
C SER A 55 -17.86 1.77 -2.35
N CYS A 56 -17.14 2.17 -1.29
CA CYS A 56 -16.87 1.32 -0.14
C CYS A 56 -18.13 0.97 0.65
N ILE A 57 -18.98 1.97 0.94
CA ILE A 57 -20.23 1.80 1.69
C ILE A 57 -21.21 0.92 0.91
N ASN A 58 -21.31 1.12 -0.41
CA ASN A 58 -22.21 0.35 -1.27
C ASN A 58 -21.65 -1.03 -1.66
N GLY A 59 -20.45 -1.38 -1.21
CA GLY A 59 -19.82 -2.68 -1.47
C GLY A 59 -19.34 -2.89 -2.91
N SER A 60 -19.40 -1.87 -3.78
CA SER A 60 -18.96 -1.95 -5.18
C SER A 60 -17.46 -1.72 -5.36
N ILE A 61 -16.75 -1.34 -4.30
CA ILE A 61 -15.35 -0.92 -4.37
C ILE A 61 -14.42 -2.01 -4.93
N GLN A 62 -14.67 -3.28 -4.60
CA GLN A 62 -13.77 -4.36 -5.02
C GLN A 62 -13.80 -4.58 -6.53
N ASP A 63 -14.97 -4.45 -7.17
CA ASP A 63 -15.09 -4.56 -8.63
C ASP A 63 -14.32 -3.43 -9.33
N TRP A 64 -14.43 -2.21 -8.80
CA TRP A 64 -13.73 -1.05 -9.32
C TRP A 64 -12.21 -1.17 -9.15
N ILE A 65 -11.73 -1.64 -8.00
CA ILE A 65 -10.31 -1.93 -7.76
C ILE A 65 -9.81 -2.99 -8.74
N SER A 66 -10.57 -4.07 -8.92
CA SER A 66 -10.22 -5.16 -9.84
C SER A 66 -10.05 -4.63 -11.27
N GLN A 67 -10.95 -3.75 -11.72
CA GLN A 67 -10.88 -3.12 -13.04
C GLN A 67 -9.66 -2.20 -13.18
N ILE A 68 -9.40 -1.31 -12.22
CA ILE A 68 -8.28 -0.38 -12.32
C ILE A 68 -6.94 -1.11 -12.16
N TRP A 69 -6.85 -2.06 -11.23
CA TRP A 69 -5.66 -2.90 -11.06
C TRP A 69 -5.33 -3.62 -12.36
N SER A 70 -6.31 -4.24 -13.01
CA SER A 70 -6.13 -4.91 -14.30
C SER A 70 -5.71 -3.94 -15.41
N LYS A 71 -6.32 -2.75 -15.48
CA LYS A 71 -5.95 -1.73 -16.47
C LYS A 71 -4.49 -1.28 -16.30
N ASN A 72 -4.01 -1.19 -15.07
CA ASN A 72 -2.61 -0.85 -14.77
C ASN A 72 -1.61 -1.95 -15.11
N ALA A 73 -2.06 -3.18 -15.40
CA ALA A 73 -1.19 -4.26 -15.88
C ALA A 73 -0.77 -4.12 -17.36
N GLY A 74 -1.50 -3.30 -18.14
CA GLY A 74 -1.29 -3.13 -19.58
C GLY A 74 -1.83 -4.28 -20.46
N ASP A 75 -1.74 -4.13 -21.78
CA ASP A 75 -2.28 -5.08 -22.79
C ASP A 75 -1.47 -6.38 -22.96
N ASN A 76 -0.48 -6.65 -22.09
CA ASN A 76 0.39 -7.81 -22.23
C ASN A 76 -0.19 -9.06 -21.55
N SER A 77 0.26 -10.24 -22.01
CA SER A 77 -0.05 -11.60 -21.49
C SER A 77 0.14 -11.82 -19.98
N LEU A 78 0.59 -10.80 -19.25
CA LEU A 78 0.69 -10.70 -17.80
C LEU A 78 -0.65 -10.57 -17.07
N CYS A 79 -1.74 -10.29 -17.81
CA CYS A 79 -3.10 -10.20 -17.27
C CYS A 79 -3.42 -11.32 -16.27
N TYR A 80 -2.99 -12.56 -16.49
CA TYR A 80 -3.34 -13.67 -15.59
C TYR A 80 -2.78 -13.53 -14.16
N TYR A 81 -1.56 -13.02 -13.97
CA TYR A 81 -1.01 -12.87 -12.61
C TYR A 81 -1.64 -11.67 -11.90
N SER A 82 -1.73 -10.54 -12.59
CA SER A 82 -2.36 -9.33 -12.08
C SER A 82 -3.85 -9.55 -11.76
N LEU A 83 -4.56 -10.40 -12.51
CA LEU A 83 -5.94 -10.80 -12.23
C LEU A 83 -6.06 -11.80 -11.07
N ALA A 84 -5.02 -12.60 -10.81
CA ALA A 84 -5.04 -13.61 -9.75
C ALA A 84 -4.74 -13.03 -8.36
N VAL A 85 -3.91 -11.98 -8.29
CA VAL A 85 -3.55 -11.30 -7.04
C VAL A 85 -3.87 -9.82 -7.16
N GLN A 86 -4.91 -9.41 -6.47
CA GLN A 86 -5.40 -8.04 -6.48
C GLN A 86 -5.49 -7.47 -5.07
N PRO A 87 -5.37 -6.14 -4.92
CA PRO A 87 -5.62 -5.49 -3.64
C PRO A 87 -7.03 -5.77 -3.16
N VAL A 88 -7.19 -5.95 -1.84
CA VAL A 88 -8.48 -6.07 -1.18
C VAL A 88 -8.75 -4.81 -0.38
N CYS A 89 -9.87 -4.14 -0.64
CA CYS A 89 -10.28 -2.95 0.09
C CYS A 89 -11.33 -3.27 1.14
N GLN A 90 -11.21 -2.64 2.30
CA GLN A 90 -12.18 -2.71 3.37
C GLN A 90 -12.42 -1.33 3.95
N PHE A 91 -13.66 -1.10 4.37
CA PHE A 91 -14.07 0.06 5.14
C PHE A 91 -14.42 -0.37 6.57
N VAL A 92 -13.93 0.38 7.55
CA VAL A 92 -14.21 0.17 8.96
C VAL A 92 -14.55 1.51 9.60
N LYS A 93 -15.76 1.59 10.18
CA LYS A 93 -16.12 2.66 11.12
C LYS A 93 -15.52 2.31 12.48
N MET A 94 -14.41 2.98 12.85
CA MET A 94 -13.69 2.71 14.10
C MET A 94 -14.42 3.31 15.31
N SER A 95 -15.08 4.44 15.12
CA SER A 95 -15.92 5.13 16.11
C SER A 95 -16.92 6.04 15.39
N ASP A 96 -17.72 6.80 16.14
CA ASP A 96 -18.61 7.81 15.55
C ASP A 96 -17.87 8.97 14.88
N GLU A 97 -16.59 9.17 15.20
CA GLU A 97 -15.76 10.28 14.74
C GLU A 97 -14.68 9.86 13.73
N LEU A 98 -14.35 8.57 13.62
CA LEU A 98 -13.22 8.08 12.83
C LEU A 98 -13.60 6.92 11.92
N GLY A 99 -13.39 7.13 10.62
CA GLY A 99 -13.46 6.11 9.58
C GLY A 99 -12.07 5.71 9.06
N LEU A 100 -11.93 4.45 8.68
CA LEU A 100 -10.76 3.94 7.96
C LEU A 100 -11.21 3.24 6.67
N ILE A 101 -10.57 3.56 5.56
CA ILE A 101 -10.52 2.71 4.36
C ILE A 101 -9.12 2.15 4.28
N TYR A 102 -8.95 0.85 4.08
CA TYR A 102 -7.62 0.28 3.92
C TYR A 102 -7.58 -0.78 2.84
N PHE A 103 -6.41 -0.91 2.25
CA PHE A 103 -6.09 -1.85 1.19
C PHE A 103 -5.02 -2.81 1.69
N THR A 104 -5.31 -4.10 1.61
CA THR A 104 -4.27 -5.13 1.70
C THR A 104 -3.74 -5.36 0.29
N MET A 105 -2.47 -5.05 0.10
CA MET A 105 -1.81 -5.19 -1.19
C MET A 105 -1.27 -6.61 -1.38
N PRO A 106 -1.04 -7.06 -2.63
CA PRO A 106 -0.19 -8.22 -2.89
C PRO A 106 1.15 -8.08 -2.15
N ALA A 107 1.72 -9.19 -1.67
CA ALA A 107 2.97 -9.15 -0.91
C ALA A 107 4.08 -8.42 -1.69
N PRO A 108 4.79 -7.47 -1.06
CA PRO A 108 5.83 -6.70 -1.74
C PRO A 108 7.03 -7.59 -2.05
N ARG A 109 7.67 -7.32 -3.20
CA ARG A 109 8.81 -8.08 -3.75
C ARG A 109 10.07 -7.24 -3.85
N THR A 110 9.94 -5.92 -3.85
CA THR A 110 11.07 -4.99 -3.91
C THR A 110 10.77 -3.74 -3.11
N THR A 111 11.81 -2.94 -2.87
CA THR A 111 11.71 -1.69 -2.13
C THR A 111 10.76 -0.69 -2.79
N GLY A 112 10.04 0.09 -1.97
CA GLY A 112 9.02 1.04 -2.40
C GLY A 112 7.64 0.43 -2.60
N GLU A 113 7.48 -0.89 -2.50
CA GLU A 113 6.17 -1.54 -2.55
C GLU A 113 5.47 -1.51 -1.18
N ALA A 114 4.24 -1.00 -1.15
CA ALA A 114 3.38 -1.00 0.03
C ALA A 114 2.78 -2.38 0.34
N LEU A 115 2.94 -2.89 1.55
CA LEU A 115 2.18 -4.05 2.04
C LEU A 115 0.73 -3.68 2.38
N TYR A 116 0.56 -2.50 2.99
CA TYR A 116 -0.74 -1.95 3.34
C TYR A 116 -0.80 -0.49 2.95
N THR A 117 -2.00 -0.04 2.59
CA THR A 117 -2.31 1.37 2.47
C THR A 117 -3.60 1.67 3.21
N ALA A 118 -3.74 2.86 3.78
CA ALA A 118 -4.94 3.22 4.52
C ALA A 118 -5.19 4.72 4.49
N ILE A 119 -6.47 5.07 4.52
CA ILE A 119 -6.98 6.41 4.54
C ILE A 119 -7.76 6.55 5.84
N ALA A 120 -7.30 7.44 6.70
CA ALA A 120 -8.03 7.84 7.88
C ALA A 120 -8.77 9.14 7.60
N PHE A 121 -10.00 9.26 8.11
CA PHE A 121 -10.83 10.44 7.91
C PHE A 121 -11.79 10.63 9.07
N LEU A 122 -12.12 11.89 9.34
CA LEU A 122 -13.17 12.21 10.30
C LEU A 122 -14.55 11.87 9.75
N MET A 123 -15.44 11.51 10.64
CA MET A 123 -16.86 11.35 10.37
C MET A 123 -17.60 12.57 10.96
N ASP A 124 -18.39 13.25 10.13
CA ASP A 124 -19.28 14.35 10.50
C ASP A 124 -20.74 13.88 10.36
N GLU A 125 -21.50 13.88 11.45
CA GLU A 125 -22.91 13.44 11.48
C GLU A 125 -23.20 12.06 10.81
N ASN A 126 -22.26 11.10 10.92
CA ASN A 126 -22.25 9.79 10.25
C ASN A 126 -21.92 9.78 8.75
N GLN A 127 -21.47 10.89 8.19
CA GLN A 127 -20.90 10.96 6.85
C GLN A 127 -19.40 11.27 6.91
N PRO A 128 -18.59 10.79 5.97
CA PRO A 128 -17.19 11.16 5.90
C PRO A 128 -17.02 12.67 5.70
N SER A 129 -16.09 13.27 6.43
CA SER A 129 -15.65 14.63 6.18
C SER A 129 -14.85 14.71 4.87
N ASP A 130 -15.27 15.60 3.97
CA ASP A 130 -14.57 15.86 2.71
C ASP A 130 -13.26 16.65 2.90
N TRP A 131 -12.96 17.15 4.11
CA TRP A 131 -11.86 18.09 4.34
C TRP A 131 -10.76 17.57 5.26
N LEU A 132 -11.04 16.63 6.18
CA LEU A 132 -10.01 16.07 7.05
C LEU A 132 -9.80 14.57 6.80
N ARG A 133 -8.77 14.28 6.00
CA ARG A 133 -8.32 12.91 5.68
C ARG A 133 -6.80 12.87 5.56
N ARG A 134 -6.21 11.73 5.87
CA ARG A 134 -4.77 11.46 5.76
C ARG A 134 -4.55 10.09 5.12
N TYR A 135 -3.61 10.01 4.20
CA TYR A 135 -3.29 8.78 3.46
C TYR A 135 -1.93 8.23 3.92
N PHE A 136 -1.90 6.95 4.29
CA PHE A 136 -0.74 6.28 4.86
C PHE A 136 -0.38 5.01 4.08
N THR A 137 0.91 4.70 4.07
CA THR A 137 1.46 3.48 3.48
C THR A 137 2.42 2.80 4.45
N LEU A 138 2.39 1.46 4.48
CA LEU A 138 3.43 0.64 5.07
C LEU A 138 4.22 -0.01 3.94
N GLU A 139 5.43 0.46 3.72
CA GLU A 139 6.25 0.07 2.58
C GLU A 139 7.42 -0.81 2.99
N LEU A 140 7.79 -1.75 2.13
CA LEU A 140 9.09 -2.35 2.20
C LEU A 140 10.10 -1.31 1.73
N GLY A 141 10.92 -0.77 2.63
CA GLY A 141 11.85 0.33 2.34
C GLY A 141 13.28 -0.02 2.73
N ALA A 142 14.23 0.63 2.07
CA ALA A 142 15.58 0.77 2.59
C ALA A 142 15.64 2.05 3.44
N TYR A 143 16.18 1.99 4.66
CA TYR A 143 16.37 3.17 5.49
C TYR A 143 17.83 3.39 5.83
N SER A 144 18.24 4.66 5.81
CA SER A 144 19.57 5.07 6.27
C SER A 144 19.64 4.90 7.78
N ILE A 145 20.64 4.18 8.29
CA ILE A 145 20.97 4.19 9.72
C ILE A 145 21.58 5.57 10.01
N PRO A 146 21.02 6.40 10.90
CA PRO A 146 21.67 7.64 11.28
C PRO A 146 23.03 7.33 11.92
N SER A 147 24.08 7.98 11.40
CA SER A 147 25.50 7.79 11.77
C SER A 147 25.83 8.19 13.22
N SER A 148 24.83 8.52 14.04
CA SER A 148 24.98 8.95 15.43
C SER A 148 24.72 7.85 16.48
N SER A 149 24.53 6.60 16.07
CA SER A 149 24.44 5.48 17.02
C SER A 149 25.82 5.21 17.67
N PRO A 150 26.03 5.46 18.98
CA PRO A 150 27.36 5.46 19.58
C PRO A 150 27.98 4.07 19.79
N LEU A 151 27.41 3.01 19.21
CA LEU A 151 27.69 1.62 19.61
C LEU A 151 28.08 0.66 18.48
N LEU A 152 28.32 1.14 17.26
CA LEU A 152 28.94 0.31 16.22
C LEU A 152 30.00 1.09 15.46
N ASP A 153 31.20 1.06 16.03
CA ASP A 153 32.45 1.39 15.37
C ASP A 153 32.84 0.18 14.50
N ILE A 154 32.12 -0.02 13.38
CA ILE A 154 32.51 -0.99 12.35
C ILE A 154 32.48 -0.28 11.01
N THR A 155 33.67 -0.07 10.47
CA THR A 155 33.96 0.26 9.08
C THR A 155 33.22 -0.70 8.14
N ARG A 156 32.06 -0.30 7.61
CA ARG A 156 31.39 -1.02 6.52
C ARG A 156 30.91 -0.03 5.48
N GLU A 157 31.79 0.23 4.53
CA GLU A 157 31.50 0.96 3.28
C GLU A 157 30.71 0.08 2.28
N ASP A 158 30.42 -1.18 2.61
CA ASP A 158 29.80 -2.18 1.72
C ASP A 158 28.50 -2.81 2.25
N GLU A 159 27.88 -2.26 3.31
CA GLU A 159 26.56 -2.77 3.75
C GLU A 159 25.43 -2.03 3.04
N ASP A 160 24.71 -2.77 2.17
CA ASP A 160 23.40 -2.34 1.67
C ASP A 160 22.56 -1.79 2.85
N PRO A 161 21.87 -0.66 2.66
CA PRO A 161 21.06 -0.06 3.72
C PRO A 161 20.07 -1.13 4.25
N PRO A 162 19.93 -1.28 5.58
CA PRO A 162 19.08 -2.31 6.13
C PRO A 162 17.66 -2.16 5.57
N VAL A 163 17.19 -3.21 4.91
CA VAL A 163 15.82 -3.30 4.41
C VAL A 163 14.89 -3.54 5.61
N GLY A 164 13.80 -2.82 5.67
CA GLY A 164 12.77 -3.00 6.68
C GLY A 164 11.47 -2.31 6.30
N TRP A 165 10.56 -2.24 7.26
CA TRP A 165 9.27 -1.61 7.03
C TRP A 165 9.35 -0.11 7.31
N THR A 166 8.91 0.71 6.37
CA THR A 166 8.83 2.16 6.51
C THR A 166 7.38 2.58 6.58
N PHE A 167 7.05 3.39 7.57
CA PHE A 167 5.75 4.03 7.68
C PHE A 167 5.83 5.38 6.99
N ALA A 168 4.89 5.66 6.11
CA ALA A 168 4.86 6.91 5.39
C ALA A 168 3.45 7.47 5.31
N GLU A 169 3.40 8.78 5.13
CA GLU A 169 2.19 9.54 4.89
C GLU A 169 2.29 10.26 3.56
N TRP A 170 1.15 10.53 2.97
CA TRP A 170 1.00 11.26 1.74
C TRP A 170 0.10 12.47 1.94
N GLU A 171 0.61 13.62 1.54
CA GLU A 171 -0.11 14.89 1.60
C GLU A 171 0.20 15.68 0.32
N ASN A 172 -0.83 16.14 -0.41
CA ASN A 172 -0.66 17.00 -1.58
C ASN A 172 0.33 16.41 -2.63
N PHE A 173 0.16 15.14 -2.98
CA PHE A 173 1.06 14.42 -3.90
C PHE A 173 2.52 14.22 -3.40
N SER A 174 2.80 14.54 -2.13
CA SER A 174 4.14 14.44 -1.54
C SER A 174 4.24 13.24 -0.59
N HIS A 175 5.34 12.49 -0.70
CA HIS A 175 5.67 11.36 0.20
C HIS A 175 6.42 11.89 1.42
N ILE A 176 5.86 11.65 2.60
CA ILE A 176 6.43 12.05 3.89
C ILE A 176 6.83 10.76 4.62
N ASN A 177 8.14 10.47 4.63
CA ASN A 177 8.66 9.31 5.35
C ASN A 177 8.60 9.56 6.87
N ARG A 178 7.75 8.82 7.58
CA ARG A 178 7.58 8.88 9.03
C ARG A 178 8.60 8.00 9.77
N GLY A 179 9.45 7.29 9.03
CA GLY A 179 10.58 6.53 9.53
C GLY A 179 10.35 5.02 9.57
N LYS A 180 11.25 4.31 10.26
CA LYS A 180 11.18 2.86 10.44
C LYS A 180 9.94 2.48 11.25
N PHE A 181 9.14 1.57 10.73
CA PHE A 181 8.05 0.93 11.44
C PHE A 181 8.60 -0.02 12.50
N LYS A 182 8.29 0.25 13.78
CA LYS A 182 8.93 -0.41 14.93
C LYS A 182 8.28 -1.74 15.32
N HIS A 183 7.14 -2.07 14.73
CA HIS A 183 6.36 -3.27 15.05
C HIS A 183 6.45 -4.30 13.94
N GLU A 184 6.02 -5.53 14.22
CA GLU A 184 5.80 -6.52 13.16
C GLU A 184 4.80 -5.96 12.13
N PRO A 185 5.02 -6.18 10.82
CA PRO A 185 4.23 -5.59 9.73
C PRO A 185 2.89 -6.31 9.55
N THR A 186 2.09 -6.39 10.61
CA THR A 186 0.75 -6.95 10.56
C THR A 186 -0.27 -5.85 10.29
N LEU A 187 -1.39 -6.20 9.65
CA LEU A 187 -2.49 -5.27 9.42
C LEU A 187 -2.95 -4.60 10.73
N LYS A 188 -3.07 -5.39 11.81
CA LYS A 188 -3.46 -4.89 13.14
C LYS A 188 -2.51 -3.80 13.64
N ASN A 189 -1.20 -4.05 13.56
CA ASN A 189 -0.20 -3.09 14.03
C ASN A 189 -0.19 -1.83 13.15
N PHE A 190 -0.32 -1.99 11.84
CA PHE A 190 -0.39 -0.85 10.91
C PHE A 190 -1.60 0.04 11.19
N LEU A 191 -2.80 -0.53 11.29
CA LEU A 191 -4.02 0.24 11.58
C LEU A 191 -3.95 0.89 12.98
N SER A 192 -3.37 0.21 13.98
CA SER A 192 -3.18 0.78 15.33
C SER A 192 -2.25 1.99 15.31
N ALA A 193 -1.16 1.93 14.53
CA ALA A 193 -0.23 3.05 14.39
C ALA A 193 -0.90 4.27 13.74
N ILE A 194 -1.69 4.05 12.68
CA ILE A 194 -2.47 5.13 12.03
C ILE A 194 -3.44 5.77 13.01
N VAL A 195 -4.21 4.96 13.75
CA VAL A 195 -5.16 5.47 14.74
C VAL A 195 -4.45 6.30 15.81
N THR A 196 -3.25 5.90 16.23
CA THR A 196 -2.45 6.67 17.19
C THR A 196 -2.04 8.01 16.58
N GLU A 197 -1.44 7.99 15.39
CA GLU A 197 -0.97 9.19 14.67
C GLU A 197 -2.07 10.22 14.40
N VAL A 198 -3.25 9.77 13.96
CA VAL A 198 -4.36 10.69 13.68
C VAL A 198 -5.03 11.19 14.94
N LYS A 199 -5.07 10.40 16.02
CA LYS A 199 -5.62 10.86 17.31
C LYS A 199 -4.71 11.87 17.98
N ASP A 200 -3.40 11.63 17.97
CA ASP A 200 -2.44 12.56 18.56
C ASP A 200 -2.46 13.92 17.85
N ASP A 201 -2.76 13.94 16.55
CA ASP A 201 -2.81 15.16 15.74
C ASP A 201 -4.20 15.85 15.79
N TRP A 202 -5.29 15.09 15.65
CA TRP A 202 -6.64 15.66 15.54
C TRP A 202 -7.34 15.89 16.88
N LEU A 203 -7.06 15.10 17.93
CA LEU A 203 -7.69 15.26 19.26
C LEU A 203 -6.97 16.28 20.15
N LEU A 204 -5.94 16.96 19.62
CA LEU A 204 -5.34 18.14 20.22
C LEU A 204 -5.91 19.46 19.64
N LEU A 205 -6.86 19.37 18.69
CA LEU A 205 -7.64 20.50 18.16
C LEU A 205 -8.98 20.63 18.89
#